data_AF-A0A2V8QQF3-F1
#
_entry.id   AF-A0A2V8QQF3-F1
#
_cell.length_a   1.000
_cell.length_b   1.000
_cell.length_c   1.000
_cell.angle_alpha   90.00
_cell.angle_beta   90.00
_cell.angle_gamma   90.00
#
_symmetry.space_group_name_H-M   'P 1'
#
loop_
_entity.id
_entity.type
_entity.pdbx_description
1 polymer ?
#
loop_
_entity_poly.entity_id
_entity_poly.type
_entity_poly.pdbx_seq_one_letter_code
_entity_poly.pdbx_strand_id
1 'polypeptide(L)'
;MSDETRDRVRALVREVLAKAVPEAEQTSRFINVAPEETASTTVTRDESSKSVITEDDVRGLESGSVLRIGEEVRLTPLAADIVREKGIELVRRTSRRGSRAAKLVAVGADHGGFKMKEELKVLLNELGHRVHDFGTDSEDAVDYPDFAHAVARAVSNGT
;
A
#
# COMPACT_ATOMS: atom_id res chain seq x y z
N MET A 1 51.68 -17.10 14.12
CA MET A 1 50.35 -17.69 13.87
C MET A 1 49.59 -16.76 12.94
N SER A 2 50.10 -16.55 11.72
CA SER A 2 49.99 -17.34 10.47
C SER A 2 48.85 -16.81 9.60
N ASP A 3 49.22 -15.93 8.66
CA ASP A 3 48.37 -15.38 7.57
C ASP A 3 47.59 -16.47 6.82
N GLU A 4 48.15 -17.68 6.77
CA GLU A 4 47.55 -18.87 6.17
C GLU A 4 46.16 -19.22 6.73
N THR A 5 45.91 -18.94 8.01
CA THR A 5 44.60 -19.19 8.64
C THR A 5 43.55 -18.18 8.17
N ARG A 6 43.94 -16.91 7.97
CA ARG A 6 43.04 -15.86 7.47
C ARG A 6 42.66 -16.09 6.01
N ASP A 7 43.61 -16.54 5.20
CA ASP A 7 43.35 -16.83 3.79
C ASP A 7 42.45 -18.05 3.60
N ARG A 8 42.59 -19.10 4.43
CA ARG A 8 41.66 -20.23 4.44
C ARG A 8 40.24 -19.82 4.82
N VAL A 9 40.07 -18.93 5.81
CA VAL A 9 38.74 -18.43 6.19
C VAL A 9 38.10 -17.61 5.07
N ARG A 10 38.87 -16.75 4.39
CA ARG A 10 38.36 -15.97 3.24
C ARG A 10 37.97 -16.84 2.05
N ALA A 11 38.74 -17.89 1.78
CA ALA A 11 38.40 -18.87 0.73
C ALA A 11 37.09 -19.59 1.04
N LEU A 12 36.90 -20.03 2.29
CA LEU A 12 35.68 -20.72 2.73
C LEU A 12 34.44 -19.81 2.66
N VAL A 13 34.57 -18.54 3.06
CA VAL A 13 33.48 -17.56 2.99
C VAL A 13 33.08 -17.27 1.54
N ARG A 14 34.04 -17.18 0.60
CA ARG A 14 33.73 -17.03 -0.83
C ARG A 14 33.04 -18.26 -1.41
N GLU A 15 33.45 -19.46 -1.01
CA GLU A 15 32.81 -20.70 -1.47
C GLU A 15 31.36 -20.81 -0.97
N VAL A 16 31.10 -20.45 0.28
CA VAL A 16 29.74 -20.42 0.86
C VAL A 16 28.86 -19.37 0.20
N LEU A 17 29.40 -18.18 -0.08
CA LEU A 17 28.68 -17.12 -0.80
C LEU A 17 28.42 -17.50 -2.27
N ALA A 18 29.35 -18.20 -2.93
CA ALA A 18 29.15 -18.68 -4.30
C ALA A 18 28.15 -19.83 -4.40
N LYS A 19 27.96 -20.59 -3.31
CA LYS A 19 26.95 -21.66 -3.23
C LYS A 19 25.57 -21.14 -2.84
N ALA A 20 25.48 -19.88 -2.38
CA ALA A 20 24.25 -19.21 -2.04
C ALA A 20 23.78 -18.28 -3.19
N VAL A 21 23.03 -18.88 -4.12
CA VAL A 21 21.98 -18.27 -4.97
C VAL A 21 22.51 -17.46 -6.18
N PRO A 22 21.98 -17.69 -7.40
CA PRO A 22 20.76 -17.00 -7.82
C PRO A 22 19.75 -17.84 -8.63
N GLU A 23 18.55 -17.29 -8.75
CA GLU A 23 17.46 -17.58 -9.71
C GLU A 23 16.33 -18.53 -9.31
N ALA A 24 15.17 -17.91 -9.10
CA ALA A 24 13.99 -18.25 -9.88
C ALA A 24 13.36 -16.94 -10.39
N GLU A 25 13.74 -16.54 -11.61
CA GLU A 25 12.88 -15.70 -12.44
C GLU A 25 11.60 -16.50 -12.73
N GLN A 26 10.50 -16.15 -12.09
CA GLN A 26 9.17 -16.50 -12.57
C GLN A 26 8.56 -15.25 -13.18
N THR A 27 8.74 -15.13 -14.50
CA THR A 27 7.98 -14.23 -15.35
C THR A 27 6.50 -14.64 -15.35
N SER A 28 5.74 -14.23 -14.33
CA SER A 28 4.29 -14.12 -14.47
C SER A 28 3.98 -12.70 -14.94
N ARG A 29 3.88 -12.60 -16.27
CA ARG A 29 3.46 -11.43 -17.03
C ARG A 29 2.01 -11.08 -16.67
N PHE A 30 1.82 -10.33 -15.60
CA PHE A 30 0.62 -9.54 -15.40
C PHE A 30 1.03 -8.09 -15.41
N ILE A 31 1.02 -7.52 -16.61
CA ILE A 31 1.07 -6.08 -16.79
C ILE A 31 -0.23 -5.57 -16.18
N ASN A 32 -0.20 -5.24 -14.89
CA ASN A 32 -1.22 -4.38 -14.34
C ASN A 32 -0.84 -2.98 -14.84
N VAL A 33 -1.24 -2.71 -16.08
CA VAL A 33 -1.41 -1.34 -16.56
C VAL A 33 -2.38 -0.76 -15.54
N ALA A 34 -1.86 -0.02 -14.56
CA ALA A 34 -2.65 1.00 -13.89
C ALA A 34 -3.40 1.69 -15.04
N PRO A 35 -4.75 1.75 -15.05
CA PRO A 35 -5.43 2.38 -16.15
C PRO A 35 -4.75 3.73 -16.30
N GLU A 36 -4.18 3.94 -17.49
CA GLU A 36 -3.46 5.16 -17.79
C GLU A 36 -4.29 6.32 -17.27
N GLU A 37 -3.60 7.36 -16.80
CA GLU A 37 -4.17 8.67 -16.53
C GLU A 37 -4.73 9.25 -17.83
N THR A 38 -5.74 8.61 -18.41
CA THR A 38 -6.48 9.14 -19.53
C THR A 38 -7.42 10.19 -18.98
N ALA A 39 -7.03 11.41 -19.33
CA ALA A 39 -7.78 12.65 -19.29
C ALA A 39 -7.81 13.36 -17.93
N SER A 40 -6.84 14.26 -17.77
CA SER A 40 -7.00 15.56 -17.14
C SER A 40 -8.42 16.12 -17.35
N THR A 41 -9.24 16.01 -16.31
CA THR A 41 -10.26 17.02 -16.03
C THR A 41 -9.74 17.70 -14.77
N THR A 42 -9.38 18.97 -14.91
CA THR A 42 -8.79 19.85 -13.92
C THR A 42 -9.53 19.74 -12.59
N VAL A 43 -9.01 18.98 -11.64
CA VAL A 43 -9.63 18.86 -10.32
C VAL A 43 -8.84 19.64 -9.32
N THR A 44 -9.51 20.66 -8.78
CA THR A 44 -8.95 21.57 -7.79
C THR A 44 -8.81 20.86 -6.45
N ARG A 45 -9.71 19.93 -6.11
CA ARG A 45 -9.69 19.22 -4.83
C ARG A 45 -10.39 17.87 -4.88
N ASP A 46 -9.82 16.87 -4.20
CA ASP A 46 -10.37 15.51 -4.10
C ASP A 46 -10.74 15.18 -2.65
N GLU A 47 -12.04 15.01 -2.39
CA GLU A 47 -12.59 14.63 -1.10
C GLU A 47 -13.39 13.31 -1.20
N SER A 48 -13.09 12.49 -2.21
CA SER A 48 -13.85 11.28 -2.53
C SER A 48 -13.79 10.17 -1.46
N SER A 49 -12.84 10.26 -0.52
CA SER A 49 -12.70 9.34 0.62
C SER A 49 -13.62 9.67 1.80
N LYS A 50 -14.23 10.87 1.83
CA LYS A 50 -15.09 11.30 2.94
C LYS A 50 -16.52 10.82 2.75
N SER A 51 -17.20 10.54 3.87
CA SER A 51 -18.63 10.20 3.91
C SER A 51 -19.54 11.43 4.05
N VAL A 52 -19.00 12.53 4.57
CA VAL A 52 -19.71 13.81 4.75
C VAL A 52 -18.79 14.95 4.30
N ILE A 53 -19.32 15.85 3.47
CA ILE A 53 -18.68 17.11 3.11
C ILE A 53 -19.33 18.23 3.92
N THR A 54 -18.48 18.96 4.64
CA THR A 54 -18.87 20.08 5.50
C THR A 54 -18.50 21.41 4.85
N GLU A 55 -18.91 22.50 5.49
CA GLU A 55 -18.60 23.85 5.01
C GLU A 55 -17.08 24.13 4.99
N ASP A 56 -16.34 23.63 5.98
CA ASP A 56 -14.89 23.81 6.07
C ASP A 56 -14.15 23.22 4.86
N ASP A 57 -14.66 22.12 4.32
CA ASP A 57 -14.12 21.44 3.14
C ASP A 57 -14.26 22.27 1.86
N VAL A 58 -15.26 23.16 1.79
CA VAL A 58 -15.61 23.91 0.58
C VAL A 58 -15.33 25.42 0.68
N ARG A 59 -15.22 25.99 1.89
CA ARG A 59 -15.01 27.44 2.08
C ARG A 59 -13.76 27.95 1.35
N GLY A 60 -12.68 27.19 1.38
CA GLY A 60 -11.39 27.54 0.78
C GLY A 60 -11.32 27.41 -0.75
N LEU A 61 -12.39 26.94 -1.40
CA LEU A 61 -12.41 26.77 -2.86
C LEU A 61 -12.76 28.08 -3.58
N GLU A 62 -12.09 28.30 -4.72
CA GLU A 62 -12.41 29.40 -5.62
C GLU A 62 -13.65 29.09 -6.45
N SER A 63 -14.32 30.14 -6.94
CA SER A 63 -15.52 29.98 -7.76
C SER A 63 -15.21 29.23 -9.06
N GLY A 64 -16.06 28.27 -9.43
CA GLY A 64 -15.83 27.39 -10.59
C GLY A 64 -14.82 26.26 -10.35
N SER A 65 -14.38 26.04 -9.11
CA SER A 65 -13.53 24.88 -8.77
C SER A 65 -14.26 23.56 -9.03
N VAL A 66 -13.51 22.54 -9.42
CA VAL A 66 -14.04 21.18 -9.55
C VAL A 66 -13.68 20.38 -8.30
N LEU A 67 -14.69 19.97 -7.54
CA LEU A 67 -14.57 19.17 -6.34
C LEU A 67 -14.98 17.72 -6.64
N ARG A 68 -14.04 16.78 -6.49
CA ARG A 68 -14.35 15.35 -6.55
C ARG A 68 -14.93 14.89 -5.23
N ILE A 69 -16.08 14.21 -5.30
CA ILE A 69 -16.77 13.66 -4.14
C ILE A 69 -17.16 12.19 -4.35
N GLY A 70 -17.39 11.47 -3.25
CA GLY A 70 -17.96 10.12 -3.30
C GLY A 70 -19.41 10.13 -3.78
N GLU A 71 -19.81 9.06 -4.49
CA GLU A 71 -21.18 8.90 -5.01
C GLU A 71 -22.27 9.05 -3.93
N GLU A 72 -22.02 8.50 -2.74
CA GLU A 72 -22.96 8.47 -1.61
C GLU A 72 -22.63 9.52 -0.54
N VAL A 73 -21.84 10.55 -0.86
CA VAL A 73 -21.43 11.55 0.12
C VAL A 73 -22.62 12.43 0.53
N ARG A 74 -22.72 12.72 1.82
CA ARG A 74 -23.71 13.67 2.34
C ARG A 74 -23.11 15.07 2.39
N LEU A 75 -23.80 16.06 1.85
CA LEU A 75 -23.42 17.46 2.03
C LEU A 75 -24.21 18.03 3.22
N THR A 76 -23.53 18.78 4.09
CA THR A 76 -24.25 19.61 5.06
C THR A 76 -25.01 20.73 4.32
N PRO A 77 -26.12 21.25 4.87
CA PRO A 77 -26.89 22.32 4.22
C PRO A 77 -26.02 23.53 3.84
N LEU A 78 -25.14 23.95 4.76
CA LEU A 78 -24.24 25.08 4.54
C LEU A 78 -23.19 24.80 3.45
N ALA A 79 -22.68 23.56 3.36
CA ALA A 79 -21.78 23.18 2.28
C ALA A 79 -22.50 23.22 0.92
N ALA A 80 -23.75 22.75 0.86
CA ALA A 80 -24.54 22.78 -0.37
C ALA A 80 -24.84 24.23 -0.82
N ASP A 81 -25.09 25.13 0.13
CA ASP A 81 -25.29 26.55 -0.16
C ASP A 81 -24.02 27.19 -0.75
N ILE A 82 -22.84 26.94 -0.16
CA ILE A 82 -21.55 27.47 -0.63
C ILE A 82 -21.20 26.92 -2.02
N VAL A 83 -21.44 25.63 -2.25
CA VAL A 83 -21.22 25.00 -3.56
C VAL A 83 -22.08 25.68 -4.64
N ARG A 84 -23.34 25.98 -4.33
CA ARG A 84 -24.25 26.68 -5.24
C ARG A 84 -23.84 28.13 -5.47
N GLU A 85 -23.42 28.83 -4.42
CA GLU A 85 -23.01 30.25 -4.49
C GLU A 85 -21.71 30.43 -5.29
N LYS A 86 -20.71 29.61 -5.01
CA LYS A 86 -19.41 29.65 -5.70
C LYS A 86 -19.43 28.95 -7.07
N GLY A 87 -20.51 28.26 -7.41
CA GLY A 87 -20.60 27.49 -8.65
C GLY A 87 -19.53 26.39 -8.72
N ILE A 88 -19.30 25.68 -7.62
CA ILE A 88 -18.34 24.57 -7.56
C ILE A 88 -18.94 23.37 -8.30
N GLU A 89 -18.20 22.82 -9.25
CA GLU A 89 -18.62 21.64 -10.01
C GLU A 89 -18.33 20.37 -9.21
N LEU A 90 -19.37 19.57 -8.94
CA LEU A 90 -19.24 18.32 -8.18
C LEU A 90 -19.08 17.12 -9.12
N VAL A 91 -17.88 16.55 -9.17
CA VAL A 91 -17.63 15.31 -9.91
C VAL A 91 -17.79 14.13 -8.96
N ARG A 92 -18.88 13.37 -9.13
CA ARG A 92 -19.13 12.16 -8.35
C ARG A 92 -18.32 11.00 -8.91
N ARG A 93 -17.47 10.40 -8.09
CA ARG A 93 -16.87 9.10 -8.40
C ARG A 93 -17.61 8.02 -7.63
N THR A 94 -18.02 6.97 -8.33
CA THR A 94 -18.39 5.70 -7.69
C THR A 94 -17.28 5.33 -6.75
N SER A 95 -17.62 5.22 -5.45
CA SER A 95 -16.64 4.81 -4.46
C SER A 95 -16.00 3.55 -5.03
N ARG A 96 -14.68 3.57 -5.22
CA ARG A 96 -13.95 2.31 -5.27
C ARG A 96 -14.01 1.79 -3.84
N ARG A 97 -15.20 1.36 -3.40
CA ARG A 97 -15.41 0.55 -2.21
C ARG A 97 -14.37 -0.54 -2.40
N GLY A 98 -13.29 -0.47 -1.60
CA GLY A 98 -12.02 -1.10 -1.92
C GLY A 98 -12.32 -2.47 -2.49
N SER A 99 -11.97 -2.67 -3.76
CA SER A 99 -12.50 -3.77 -4.57
C SER A 99 -12.71 -5.00 -3.70
N ARG A 100 -13.94 -5.54 -3.62
CA ARG A 100 -14.18 -6.84 -2.98
C ARG A 100 -13.47 -7.98 -3.74
N ALA A 101 -12.65 -7.64 -4.73
CA ALA A 101 -11.65 -8.49 -5.32
C ALA A 101 -10.60 -8.86 -4.27
N ALA A 102 -10.23 -10.14 -4.27
CA ALA A 102 -9.08 -10.64 -3.55
C ALA A 102 -7.85 -9.78 -3.87
N LYS A 103 -7.28 -9.14 -2.84
CA LYS A 103 -6.02 -8.41 -2.94
C LYS A 103 -4.88 -9.28 -2.44
N LEU A 104 -3.69 -8.99 -2.94
CA LEU A 104 -2.46 -9.48 -2.34
C LEU A 104 -2.06 -8.51 -1.22
N VAL A 105 -1.82 -9.03 -0.03
CA VAL A 105 -1.45 -8.27 1.17
C VAL A 105 -0.10 -8.76 1.65
N ALA A 106 0.90 -7.91 1.56
CA ALA A 106 2.20 -8.14 2.18
C ALA A 106 2.09 -7.92 3.69
N VAL A 107 2.53 -8.89 4.49
CA VAL A 107 2.58 -8.78 5.96
C VAL A 107 3.99 -9.00 6.45
N GLY A 108 4.35 -8.30 7.52
CA GLY A 108 5.59 -8.51 8.24
C GLY A 108 5.48 -8.01 9.67
N ALA A 109 6.24 -8.63 10.57
CA ALA A 109 6.29 -8.29 11.99
C ALA A 109 7.67 -8.59 12.58
N ASP A 110 7.95 -8.00 13.74
CA ASP A 110 9.06 -8.40 14.60
C ASP A 110 8.63 -9.48 15.62
N HIS A 111 9.54 -9.81 16.53
CA HIS A 111 9.33 -10.80 17.60
C HIS A 111 8.10 -10.52 18.46
N GLY A 112 7.85 -9.25 18.81
CA GLY A 112 6.67 -8.85 19.59
C GLY A 112 5.36 -8.94 18.80
N GLY A 113 5.42 -8.76 17.49
CA GLY A 113 4.28 -8.81 16.59
C GLY A 113 3.95 -10.20 16.00
N PHE A 114 4.80 -11.21 16.19
CA PHE A 114 4.66 -12.53 15.55
C PHE A 114 3.27 -13.16 15.76
N LYS A 115 2.82 -13.26 17.02
CA LYS A 115 1.52 -13.86 17.33
C LYS A 115 0.35 -13.12 16.68
N MET A 116 0.37 -11.78 16.71
CA MET A 116 -0.67 -10.95 16.09
C MET A 116 -0.64 -11.07 14.55
N LYS A 117 0.54 -11.21 13.95
CA LYS A 117 0.70 -11.44 12.51
C LYS A 117 0.05 -12.76 12.08
N GLU A 118 0.25 -13.83 12.83
CA GLU A 118 -0.38 -15.13 12.54
C GLU A 118 -1.91 -15.06 12.64
N GLU A 119 -2.46 -14.40 13.66
CA GLU A 119 -3.90 -14.16 13.75
C GLU A 119 -4.43 -13.30 12.59
N LEU A 120 -3.68 -12.27 12.19
CA LEU A 120 -4.03 -11.41 11.06
C LEU A 120 -4.03 -12.17 9.73
N LYS A 121 -3.09 -13.09 9.51
CA LYS A 121 -3.04 -13.94 8.31
C LYS A 121 -4.33 -14.75 8.16
N VAL A 122 -4.84 -15.32 9.24
CA VAL A 122 -6.10 -16.07 9.25
C VAL A 122 -7.26 -15.16 8.86
N LEU A 123 -7.39 -13.99 9.51
CA LEU A 123 -8.45 -13.03 9.22
C LEU A 123 -8.42 -12.56 7.76
N LEU A 124 -7.23 -12.25 7.22
CA LEU A 124 -7.08 -11.82 5.83
C LEU A 124 -7.51 -12.90 4.84
N ASN A 125 -7.19 -14.17 5.14
CA ASN A 125 -7.64 -15.31 4.34
C ASN A 125 -9.17 -15.48 4.42
N GLU A 126 -9.78 -15.33 5.60
CA GLU A 126 -11.24 -15.38 5.79
C GLU A 126 -11.97 -14.27 5.01
N LEU A 127 -11.34 -13.09 4.90
CA LEU A 127 -11.82 -11.98 4.09
C LEU A 127 -11.60 -12.19 2.57
N GLY A 128 -10.99 -13.31 2.17
CA GLY A 128 -10.75 -13.66 0.77
C GLY A 128 -9.55 -12.94 0.16
N HIS A 129 -8.62 -12.43 0.98
CA HIS A 129 -7.36 -11.85 0.51
C HIS A 129 -6.26 -12.92 0.47
N ARG A 130 -5.26 -12.72 -0.39
CA ARG A 130 -4.05 -13.54 -0.41
C ARG A 130 -2.99 -12.84 0.42
N VAL A 131 -2.30 -13.59 1.26
CA VAL A 131 -1.25 -13.03 2.11
C VAL A 131 0.11 -13.50 1.63
N HIS A 132 1.06 -12.57 1.52
CA HIS A 132 2.47 -12.86 1.36
C HIS A 132 3.21 -12.43 2.63
N ASP A 133 3.78 -13.40 3.32
CA ASP A 133 4.44 -13.19 4.60
C ASP A 133 5.95 -13.00 4.38
N PHE A 134 6.48 -11.88 4.85
CA PHE A 134 7.91 -11.56 4.78
C PHE A 134 8.64 -11.86 6.09
N GLY A 135 7.96 -12.43 7.09
CA GLY A 135 8.48 -12.79 8.41
C GLY A 135 8.08 -11.80 9.51
N THR A 136 8.59 -11.88 10.74
CA THR A 136 9.42 -12.96 11.30
C THR A 136 8.67 -14.28 11.43
N ASP A 137 9.37 -15.42 11.43
CA ASP A 137 8.77 -16.77 11.52
C ASP A 137 8.81 -17.35 12.95
N SER A 138 9.34 -16.57 13.90
CA SER A 138 9.42 -16.96 15.31
C SER A 138 9.31 -15.76 16.26
N GLU A 139 9.15 -16.05 17.55
CA GLU A 139 9.20 -15.07 18.64
C GLU A 139 10.64 -14.71 19.07
N ASP A 140 11.65 -15.19 18.32
CA ASP A 140 13.04 -14.87 18.62
C ASP A 140 13.34 -13.41 18.30
N ALA A 141 14.26 -12.81 19.06
CA ALA A 141 14.66 -11.42 18.85
C ALA A 141 15.19 -11.21 17.43
N VAL A 142 14.61 -10.24 16.73
CA VAL A 142 14.96 -9.88 15.36
C VAL A 142 14.92 -8.37 15.15
N ASP A 143 15.64 -7.90 14.13
CA ASP A 143 15.67 -6.50 13.73
C ASP A 143 14.46 -6.16 12.85
N TYR A 144 13.52 -5.38 13.42
CA TYR A 144 12.33 -4.89 12.72
C TYR A 144 12.61 -4.23 11.36
N PRO A 145 13.67 -3.40 11.18
CA PRO A 145 13.92 -2.71 9.92
C PRO A 145 14.04 -3.64 8.71
N ASP A 146 14.55 -4.87 8.88
CA ASP A 146 14.72 -5.82 7.78
C ASP A 146 13.36 -6.27 7.22
N PHE A 147 12.44 -6.62 8.11
CA PHE A 147 11.07 -7.02 7.75
C PHE A 147 10.25 -5.84 7.22
N ALA A 148 10.36 -4.68 7.87
CA ALA A 148 9.67 -3.47 7.42
C ALA A 148 10.11 -3.06 6.01
N HIS A 149 11.41 -3.14 5.72
CA HIS A 149 11.96 -2.82 4.41
C HIS A 149 11.55 -3.84 3.35
N ALA A 150 11.52 -5.14 3.69
CA ALA A 150 11.05 -6.18 2.78
C ALA A 150 9.58 -5.96 2.37
N VAL A 151 8.70 -5.69 3.34
CA VAL A 151 7.28 -5.40 3.09
C VAL A 151 7.12 -4.12 2.27
N ALA A 152 7.81 -3.03 2.64
CA ALA A 152 7.71 -1.75 1.94
C ALA A 152 8.14 -1.89 0.47
N ARG A 153 9.23 -2.64 0.22
CA ARG A 153 9.71 -2.91 -1.14
C ARG A 153 8.69 -3.72 -1.94
N ALA A 154 8.09 -4.75 -1.35
CA ALA A 154 7.06 -5.55 -2.02
C ALA A 154 5.86 -4.69 -2.44
N VAL A 155 5.36 -3.86 -1.51
CA VAL A 155 4.26 -2.93 -1.77
C VAL A 155 4.64 -1.93 -2.87
N SER A 156 5.86 -1.37 -2.84
CA SER A 156 6.31 -0.42 -3.87
C SER A 156 6.41 -1.03 -5.26
N ASN A 157 6.72 -2.32 -5.34
CA ASN A 157 6.86 -3.06 -6.60
C ASN A 157 5.54 -3.67 -7.09
N GLY A 158 4.48 -3.67 -6.27
CA GLY A 158 3.21 -4.33 -6.58
C GLY A 158 3.29 -5.86 -6.58
N THR A 159 4.23 -6.42 -5.81
CA THR A 159 4.50 -7.86 -5.67
C THR A 159 4.01 -8.42 -4.36
#